data_AF-U2LN47-F1
#
_entry.id   AF-U2LN47-F1
#
_cell.length_a   1.000
_cell.length_b   1.000
_cell.length_c   1.000
_cell.angle_alpha   90.00
_cell.angle_beta   90.00
_cell.angle_gamma   90.00
#
_symmetry.space_group_name_H-M   'P 1'
#
loop_
_entity.id
_entity.type
_entity.pdbx_description
1 polymer ?
#
loop_
_entity_poly.entity_id
_entity_poly.type
_entity_poly.pdbx_seq_one_letter_code
_entity_poly.pdbx_strand_id
1 'polypeptide(L)'
;MLHSDLTADDLQQIQQKVPEAEILGVSIDETFFQDFPETDRYPRQIYYRIFAAQFLPAELDRVLYLDTDTIAIQPLDDLYHKAFDGASYIACTHVRALFNKMNCLRLGIAEDVPYINTGVMVLNLKQLRQQQTTEDVLAFVSDKKNRLLLPDQDIITALYGKQIQLADSYRYNLSDRILAMYNARHPNEIRSIDWVRQNTSVIHYCGKNKPWKSGYVGKLGIFYQELLETENNNGGTRT
;
A
#
# COMPACT_ATOMS: atom_id res chain seq x y z
N MET A 1 0.34 -2.36 14.01
CA MET A 1 1.49 -2.69 13.14
C MET A 1 1.70 -4.19 13.14
N LEU A 2 1.65 -4.84 11.98
CA LEU A 2 2.04 -6.25 11.86
C LEU A 2 3.57 -6.32 11.76
N HIS A 3 4.23 -7.13 12.60
CA HIS A 3 5.70 -7.26 12.61
C HIS A 3 6.13 -8.67 13.03
N SER A 4 7.38 -9.04 12.76
CA SER A 4 7.98 -10.26 13.32
C SER A 4 9.25 -10.00 14.14
N ASP A 5 9.81 -8.81 14.07
CA ASP A 5 11.14 -8.47 14.62
C ASP A 5 11.18 -7.20 15.48
N LEU A 6 10.14 -6.36 15.47
CA LEU A 6 10.08 -5.18 16.35
C LEU A 6 10.06 -5.59 17.83
N THR A 7 10.92 -4.94 18.61
CA THR A 7 10.99 -5.09 20.07
C THR A 7 9.98 -4.17 20.77
N ALA A 8 9.79 -4.38 22.07
CA ALA A 8 9.00 -3.46 22.89
C ALA A 8 9.58 -2.04 22.89
N ASP A 9 10.92 -1.91 22.85
CA ASP A 9 11.61 -0.61 22.80
C ASP A 9 11.36 0.10 21.46
N ASP A 10 11.32 -0.65 20.34
CA ASP A 10 10.99 -0.09 19.03
C ASP A 10 9.54 0.45 19.01
N LEU A 11 8.59 -0.34 19.51
CA LEU A 11 7.19 0.05 19.60
C LEU A 11 7.01 1.27 20.53
N GLN A 12 7.75 1.33 21.64
CA GLN A 12 7.73 2.47 22.55
C GLN A 12 8.30 3.74 21.89
N GLN A 13 9.40 3.62 21.14
CA GLN A 13 9.96 4.76 20.39
C GLN A 13 8.99 5.28 19.33
N ILE A 14 8.29 4.37 18.63
CA ILE A 14 7.24 4.76 17.68
C ILE A 14 6.10 5.46 18.42
N GLN A 15 5.60 4.89 19.52
CA GLN A 15 4.52 5.50 20.32
C GLN A 15 4.88 6.91 20.83
N GLN A 16 6.14 7.15 21.22
CA GLN A 16 6.61 8.48 21.64
C GLN A 16 6.60 9.52 20.50
N LYS A 17 6.77 9.07 19.25
CA LYS A 17 6.75 9.93 18.07
C LYS A 17 5.33 10.34 17.66
N VAL A 18 4.31 9.56 18.04
CA VAL A 18 2.91 9.79 17.69
C VAL A 18 1.99 9.64 18.94
N PRO A 19 2.14 10.52 19.95
CA PRO A 19 1.37 10.43 21.20
C PRO A 19 -0.15 10.59 21.03
N GLU A 20 -0.60 11.14 19.91
CA GLU A 20 -2.00 11.31 19.55
C GLU A 20 -2.68 10.02 19.05
N ALA A 21 -1.90 8.97 18.78
CA ALA A 21 -2.40 7.69 18.29
C ALA A 21 -1.98 6.54 19.21
N GLU A 22 -2.75 5.45 19.19
CA GLU A 22 -2.37 4.21 19.88
C GLU A 22 -1.62 3.28 18.91
N ILE A 23 -0.43 2.83 19.33
CA ILE A 23 0.38 1.89 18.57
C ILE A 23 0.20 0.48 19.12
N LEU A 24 -0.62 -0.31 18.44
CA LEU A 24 -0.77 -1.74 18.71
C LEU A 24 0.20 -2.56 17.86
N GLY A 25 1.16 -3.24 18.48
CA GLY A 25 2.00 -4.25 17.83
C GLY A 25 1.29 -5.61 17.75
N VAL A 26 1.23 -6.19 16.56
CA VAL A 26 0.75 -7.56 16.33
C VAL A 26 1.92 -8.37 15.82
N SER A 27 2.47 -9.20 16.69
CA SER A 27 3.57 -10.10 16.35
C SER A 27 3.05 -11.26 15.51
N ILE A 28 3.73 -11.52 14.39
CA ILE A 28 3.39 -12.57 13.44
C ILE A 28 4.31 -13.76 13.68
N ASP A 29 3.72 -14.93 13.94
CA ASP A 29 4.45 -16.18 13.97
C ASP A 29 4.91 -16.54 12.56
N GLU A 30 6.22 -16.47 12.35
CA GLU A 30 6.84 -16.70 11.04
C GLU A 30 6.65 -18.12 10.53
N THR A 31 6.37 -19.10 11.40
CA THR A 31 6.11 -20.49 10.99
C THR A 31 4.86 -20.61 10.11
N PHE A 32 3.94 -19.64 10.18
CA PHE A 32 2.78 -19.55 9.29
C PHE A 32 3.19 -19.52 7.81
N PHE A 33 4.36 -18.95 7.49
CA PHE A 33 4.85 -18.81 6.12
C PHE A 33 5.89 -19.85 5.70
N GLN A 34 6.12 -20.90 6.49
CA GLN A 34 7.20 -21.87 6.24
C GLN A 34 7.12 -22.51 4.84
N ASP A 35 5.92 -22.70 4.30
CA ASP A 35 5.67 -23.32 3.00
C ASP A 35 5.59 -22.29 1.85
N PHE A 36 5.57 -20.99 2.17
CA PHE A 36 5.52 -19.93 1.17
C PHE A 36 6.91 -19.67 0.61
N PRO A 37 7.05 -19.42 -0.71
CA PRO A 37 8.33 -19.10 -1.27
C PRO A 37 8.80 -17.72 -0.81
N GLU A 38 10.07 -17.67 -0.40
CA GLU A 38 10.77 -16.47 0.00
C GLU A 38 12.03 -16.29 -0.85
N THR A 39 12.27 -15.05 -1.31
CA THR A 39 13.51 -14.64 -1.98
C THR A 39 13.72 -13.14 -1.72
N ASP A 40 14.87 -12.58 -2.13
CA ASP A 40 15.09 -11.12 -2.11
C ASP A 40 14.00 -10.31 -2.86
N ARG A 41 13.33 -10.94 -3.84
CA ARG A 41 12.20 -10.33 -4.59
C ARG A 41 10.84 -10.58 -3.93
N TYR A 42 10.77 -11.55 -3.02
CA TYR A 42 9.57 -12.01 -2.33
C TYR A 42 9.81 -11.94 -0.81
N PRO A 43 10.03 -10.75 -0.23
CA PRO A 43 10.23 -10.67 1.21
C PRO A 43 8.92 -11.06 1.91
N ARG A 44 9.02 -11.82 2.99
CA ARG A 44 7.87 -12.43 3.67
C ARG A 44 6.79 -11.41 4.09
N GLN A 45 7.19 -10.18 4.36
CA GLN A 45 6.33 -9.05 4.75
C GLN A 45 5.26 -8.73 3.70
N ILE A 46 5.44 -9.14 2.44
CA ILE A 46 4.38 -9.01 1.42
C ILE A 46 3.15 -9.85 1.77
N TYR A 47 3.32 -10.99 2.47
CA TYR A 47 2.20 -11.83 2.85
C TYR A 47 1.41 -11.26 4.02
N TYR A 48 2.02 -10.37 4.83
CA TYR A 48 1.35 -9.80 6.00
C TYR A 48 0.15 -8.95 5.58
N ARG A 49 0.27 -8.21 4.47
CA ARG A 49 -0.87 -7.42 3.94
C ARG A 49 -1.92 -8.29 3.26
N ILE A 50 -1.51 -9.41 2.64
CA ILE A 50 -2.44 -10.35 2.00
C ILE A 50 -3.33 -10.97 3.07
N PHE A 51 -2.70 -11.49 4.13
CA PHE A 51 -3.37 -12.17 5.25
C PHE A 51 -3.70 -11.25 6.43
N ALA A 52 -3.73 -9.94 6.22
CA ALA A 52 -3.98 -8.98 7.30
C ALA A 52 -5.28 -9.28 8.06
N ALA A 53 -6.31 -9.76 7.36
CA ALA A 53 -7.59 -10.12 7.97
C ALA A 53 -7.52 -11.31 8.93
N GLN A 54 -6.55 -12.21 8.77
CA GLN A 54 -6.32 -13.33 9.68
C GLN A 54 -5.54 -12.93 10.93
N PHE A 55 -4.64 -11.95 10.82
CA PHE A 55 -3.77 -11.53 11.92
C PHE A 55 -4.33 -10.37 12.75
N LEU A 56 -5.12 -9.50 12.15
CA LEU A 56 -5.70 -8.35 12.85
C LEU A 56 -6.82 -8.79 13.80
N PRO A 57 -7.00 -8.10 14.94
CA PRO A 57 -8.01 -8.43 15.94
C PRO A 57 -9.40 -8.66 15.35
N ALA A 58 -10.10 -9.69 15.87
CA ALA A 58 -11.34 -10.21 15.29
C ALA A 58 -12.49 -9.21 15.31
N GLU A 59 -12.47 -8.25 16.25
CA GLU A 59 -13.41 -7.16 16.41
C GLU A 59 -13.28 -6.07 15.33
N LEU A 60 -12.15 -6.01 14.61
CA LEU A 60 -11.98 -5.06 13.51
C LEU A 60 -12.64 -5.59 12.24
N ASP A 61 -13.60 -4.85 11.70
CA ASP A 61 -14.26 -5.17 10.43
C ASP A 61 -13.62 -4.46 9.22
N ARG A 62 -12.85 -3.40 9.46
CA ARG A 62 -12.26 -2.53 8.43
C ARG A 62 -10.91 -2.01 8.86
N VAL A 63 -9.97 -1.91 7.92
CA VAL A 63 -8.70 -1.21 8.12
C VAL A 63 -8.30 -0.43 6.86
N LEU A 64 -7.63 0.72 7.03
CA LEU A 64 -6.85 1.37 5.98
C LEU A 64 -5.39 0.94 6.14
N TYR A 65 -4.90 0.20 5.15
CA TYR A 65 -3.50 -0.20 5.02
C TYR A 65 -2.72 0.87 4.24
N LEU A 66 -1.55 1.23 4.76
CA LEU A 66 -0.58 2.11 4.13
C LEU A 66 0.80 1.43 4.13
N ASP A 67 1.51 1.50 3.00
CA ASP A 67 2.93 1.16 2.96
C ASP A 67 3.74 2.17 3.78
N THR A 68 4.86 1.72 4.34
CA THR A 68 5.76 2.54 5.18
C THR A 68 6.49 3.63 4.40
N ASP A 69 6.40 3.62 3.07
CA ASP A 69 6.98 4.60 2.16
C ASP A 69 5.91 5.55 1.59
N THR A 70 4.86 5.79 2.37
CA THR A 70 3.78 6.74 2.06
C THR A 70 3.80 7.94 3.01
N ILE A 71 3.24 9.06 2.57
CA ILE A 71 2.95 10.24 3.41
C ILE A 71 1.51 10.66 3.14
N ALA A 72 0.73 10.78 4.21
CA ALA A 72 -0.59 11.42 4.16
C ALA A 72 -0.42 12.94 4.31
N ILE A 73 -0.88 13.71 3.32
CA ILE A 73 -0.75 15.18 3.28
C ILE A 73 -2.12 15.89 3.37
N GLN A 74 -3.21 15.14 3.30
CA GLN A 74 -4.60 15.59 3.52
C GLN A 74 -5.40 14.50 4.24
N PRO A 75 -6.57 14.83 4.83
CA PRO A 75 -7.42 13.84 5.50
C PRO A 75 -7.78 12.62 4.64
N LEU A 76 -7.96 11.48 5.30
CA LEU A 76 -8.24 10.18 4.70
C LEU A 76 -9.63 9.65 5.03
N ASP A 77 -10.45 10.41 5.75
CA ASP A 77 -11.80 10.05 6.18
C ASP A 77 -12.69 9.60 5.01
N ASP A 78 -12.66 10.34 3.90
CA ASP A 78 -13.41 10.01 2.69
C ASP A 78 -13.03 8.64 2.12
N LEU A 79 -11.74 8.31 2.15
CA LEU A 79 -11.25 7.01 1.68
C LEU A 79 -11.64 5.91 2.66
N TYR A 80 -11.38 6.13 3.96
CA TYR A 80 -11.64 5.15 5.00
C TYR A 80 -13.13 4.79 5.07
N HIS A 81 -14.03 5.77 4.95
CA HIS A 81 -15.48 5.55 5.04
C HIS A 81 -16.14 5.18 3.71
N LYS A 82 -15.37 5.10 2.61
CA LYS A 82 -15.92 4.69 1.31
C LYS A 82 -16.62 3.34 1.44
N ALA A 83 -17.86 3.29 0.93
CA ALA A 83 -18.66 2.07 0.91
C ALA A 83 -17.98 1.03 0.03
N PHE A 84 -17.99 -0.23 0.49
CA PHE A 84 -17.38 -1.34 -0.26
C PHE A 84 -18.24 -1.80 -1.44
N ASP A 85 -19.55 -1.58 -1.42
CA ASP A 85 -20.47 -1.99 -2.49
C ASP A 85 -20.30 -3.47 -2.92
N GLY A 86 -20.04 -4.35 -1.95
CA GLY A 86 -19.79 -5.79 -2.15
C GLY A 86 -18.31 -6.17 -2.40
N ALA A 87 -17.42 -5.19 -2.52
CA ALA A 87 -15.98 -5.40 -2.66
C ALA A 87 -15.31 -5.82 -1.34
N SER A 88 -14.22 -6.57 -1.49
CA SER A 88 -13.32 -6.96 -0.40
C SER A 88 -12.20 -5.93 -0.20
N TYR A 89 -11.87 -5.20 -1.27
CA TYR A 89 -10.80 -4.21 -1.28
C TYR A 89 -11.24 -2.92 -1.97
N ILE A 90 -10.77 -1.78 -1.43
CA ILE A 90 -10.73 -0.50 -2.14
C ILE A 90 -9.26 -0.15 -2.32
N ALA A 91 -8.79 -0.01 -3.56
CA ALA A 91 -7.37 0.25 -3.83
C ALA A 91 -7.18 1.11 -5.09
N CYS A 92 -5.96 1.59 -5.29
CA CYS A 92 -5.63 2.42 -6.45
C CYS A 92 -4.93 1.60 -7.54
N THR A 93 -5.02 2.03 -8.80
CA THR A 93 -4.26 1.42 -9.90
C THR A 93 -3.14 2.33 -10.39
N HIS A 94 -1.95 1.77 -10.62
CA HIS A 94 -0.81 2.48 -11.20
C HIS A 94 -0.63 2.16 -12.69
N VAL A 95 -1.48 1.29 -13.23
CA VAL A 95 -1.36 0.82 -14.61
C VAL A 95 -2.51 1.32 -15.47
N ARG A 96 -2.22 1.51 -16.75
CA ARG A 96 -3.23 1.86 -17.76
C ARG A 96 -3.85 0.57 -18.31
N ALA A 97 -5.01 0.69 -18.95
CA ALA A 97 -5.75 -0.43 -19.53
C ALA A 97 -4.89 -1.41 -20.37
N LEU A 98 -3.98 -0.91 -21.22
CA LEU A 98 -3.11 -1.80 -22.01
C LEU A 98 -2.16 -2.63 -21.14
N PHE A 99 -1.49 -2.00 -20.17
CA PHE A 99 -0.60 -2.69 -19.23
C PHE A 99 -1.38 -3.59 -18.26
N ASN A 100 -2.62 -3.21 -17.91
CA ASN A 100 -3.55 -4.06 -17.17
C ASN A 100 -3.78 -5.39 -17.90
N LYS A 101 -4.14 -5.32 -19.18
CA LYS A 101 -4.34 -6.50 -20.04
C LYS A 101 -3.09 -7.36 -20.12
N MET A 102 -1.91 -6.75 -20.31
CA MET A 102 -0.64 -7.48 -20.34
C MET A 102 -0.35 -8.21 -19.02
N ASN A 103 -0.63 -7.57 -17.87
CA ASN A 103 -0.48 -8.21 -16.56
C ASN A 103 -1.50 -9.34 -16.37
N CYS A 104 -2.75 -9.15 -16.77
CA CYS A 104 -3.78 -10.18 -16.69
C CYS A 104 -3.40 -11.40 -17.54
N LEU A 105 -2.93 -11.17 -18.78
CA LEU A 105 -2.45 -12.23 -19.67
C LEU A 105 -1.24 -12.97 -19.08
N ARG A 106 -0.25 -12.25 -18.51
CA ARG A 106 0.91 -12.85 -17.84
C ARG A 106 0.49 -13.78 -16.70
N LEU A 107 -0.51 -13.36 -15.92
CA LEU A 107 -1.03 -14.12 -14.78
C LEU A 107 -2.03 -15.21 -15.21
N GLY A 108 -2.55 -15.17 -16.43
CA GLY A 108 -3.58 -16.09 -16.91
C GLY A 108 -4.94 -15.85 -16.27
N ILE A 109 -5.25 -14.60 -15.96
CA ILE A 109 -6.52 -14.17 -15.34
C ILE A 109 -7.34 -13.33 -16.31
N ALA A 110 -8.63 -13.14 -16.00
CA ALA A 110 -9.54 -12.38 -16.83
C ALA A 110 -9.07 -10.92 -17.02
N GLU A 111 -9.23 -10.37 -18.22
CA GLU A 111 -8.75 -9.02 -18.56
C GLU A 111 -9.59 -7.87 -17.96
N ASP A 112 -10.75 -8.20 -17.39
CA ASP A 112 -11.72 -7.26 -16.82
C ASP A 112 -11.45 -6.93 -15.35
N VAL A 113 -10.42 -7.51 -14.73
CA VAL A 113 -10.03 -7.19 -13.35
C VAL A 113 -9.03 -6.04 -13.29
N PRO A 114 -9.14 -5.15 -12.29
CA PRO A 114 -8.18 -4.07 -12.10
C PRO A 114 -6.89 -4.57 -11.46
N TYR A 115 -5.76 -4.29 -12.11
CA TYR A 115 -4.44 -4.49 -11.54
C TYR A 115 -4.08 -3.30 -10.64
N ILE A 116 -3.92 -3.57 -9.36
CA ILE A 116 -3.78 -2.53 -8.33
C ILE A 116 -2.34 -2.34 -7.88
N ASN A 117 -2.09 -1.17 -7.30
CA ASN A 117 -0.99 -1.00 -6.35
C ASN A 117 -1.51 -1.26 -4.94
N THR A 118 -0.72 -2.01 -4.17
CA THR A 118 -1.07 -2.51 -2.83
C THR A 118 -0.52 -1.66 -1.69
N GLY A 119 0.03 -0.48 -1.99
CA GLY A 119 0.57 0.40 -0.94
C GLY A 119 -0.45 1.31 -0.28
N VAL A 120 -1.67 1.40 -0.82
CA VAL A 120 -2.80 2.05 -0.16
C VAL A 120 -4.05 1.23 -0.44
N MET A 121 -4.64 0.64 0.60
CA MET A 121 -5.81 -0.23 0.47
C MET A 121 -6.74 -0.05 1.67
N VAL A 122 -8.05 -0.01 1.44
CA VAL A 122 -9.04 -0.24 2.50
C VAL A 122 -9.53 -1.67 2.38
N LEU A 123 -9.43 -2.42 3.48
CA LEU A 123 -9.71 -3.85 3.52
C LEU A 123 -11.01 -4.08 4.28
N ASN A 124 -11.92 -4.85 3.69
CA ASN A 124 -13.11 -5.37 4.36
C ASN A 124 -12.72 -6.65 5.11
N LEU A 125 -12.25 -6.51 6.33
CA LEU A 125 -11.70 -7.63 7.12
C LEU A 125 -12.75 -8.71 7.34
N LYS A 126 -14.00 -8.30 7.60
CA LYS A 126 -15.13 -9.23 7.77
C LYS A 126 -15.35 -10.12 6.56
N GLN A 127 -15.37 -9.53 5.36
CA GLN A 127 -15.55 -10.28 4.12
C GLN A 127 -14.33 -11.14 3.78
N LEU A 128 -13.12 -10.61 3.98
CA LEU A 128 -11.87 -11.33 3.72
C LEU A 128 -11.73 -12.58 4.58
N ARG A 129 -12.09 -12.52 5.88
CA ARG A 129 -12.07 -13.70 6.76
C ARG A 129 -12.98 -14.85 6.28
N GLN A 130 -13.98 -14.56 5.45
CA GLN A 130 -14.89 -15.57 4.91
C GLN A 130 -14.43 -16.14 3.56
N GLN A 131 -13.63 -15.38 2.80
CA GLN A 131 -13.36 -15.66 1.39
C GLN A 131 -11.90 -16.00 1.11
N GLN A 132 -10.95 -15.55 1.94
CA GLN A 132 -9.53 -15.80 1.76
C GLN A 132 -9.09 -17.04 2.53
N THR A 133 -8.53 -18.00 1.81
CA THR A 133 -7.87 -19.17 2.39
C THR A 133 -6.36 -19.11 2.18
N THR A 134 -5.60 -19.70 3.09
CA THR A 134 -4.13 -19.78 2.98
C THR A 134 -3.74 -20.70 1.82
N GLU A 135 -4.52 -21.74 1.60
CA GLU A 135 -4.35 -22.75 0.56
C GLU A 135 -4.47 -22.16 -0.84
N ASP A 136 -5.46 -21.30 -1.11
CA ASP A 136 -5.64 -20.67 -2.43
C ASP A 136 -4.46 -19.77 -2.77
N VAL A 137 -3.99 -18.99 -1.80
CA VAL A 137 -2.83 -18.11 -1.97
C VAL A 137 -1.56 -18.94 -2.19
N LEU A 138 -1.33 -19.98 -1.37
CA LEU A 138 -0.16 -20.85 -1.49
C LEU A 138 -0.16 -21.59 -2.83
N ALA A 139 -1.31 -22.12 -3.25
CA ALA A 139 -1.47 -22.80 -4.54
C ALA A 139 -1.17 -21.85 -5.72
N PHE A 140 -1.71 -20.64 -5.68
CA PHE A 140 -1.47 -19.64 -6.72
C PHE A 140 0.00 -19.24 -6.80
N VAL A 141 0.62 -18.96 -5.66
CA VAL A 141 2.03 -18.56 -5.60
C VAL A 141 2.94 -19.70 -6.08
N SER A 142 2.60 -20.95 -5.74
CA SER A 142 3.36 -22.12 -6.20
C SER A 142 3.24 -22.34 -7.70
N ASP A 143 2.05 -22.22 -8.28
CA ASP A 143 1.82 -22.34 -9.73
C ASP A 143 2.47 -21.20 -10.53
N LYS A 144 2.39 -19.97 -9.99
CA LYS A 144 2.82 -18.75 -10.71
C LYS A 144 4.21 -18.25 -10.31
N LYS A 145 4.97 -18.94 -9.46
CA LYS A 145 6.25 -18.46 -8.88
C LYS A 145 7.20 -17.79 -9.89
N ASN A 146 7.33 -18.35 -11.09
CA ASN A 146 8.22 -17.85 -12.15
C ASN A 146 7.64 -16.70 -12.98
N ARG A 147 6.35 -16.38 -12.80
CA ARG A 147 5.62 -15.34 -13.53
C ARG A 147 5.32 -14.12 -12.67
N LEU A 148 5.44 -14.21 -11.35
CA LEU A 148 5.21 -13.08 -10.43
C LEU A 148 6.28 -11.99 -10.66
N LEU A 149 5.83 -10.75 -10.79
CA LEU A 149 6.68 -9.57 -10.93
C LEU A 149 6.58 -8.65 -9.71
N LEU A 150 5.36 -8.43 -9.23
CA LEU A 150 5.03 -7.65 -8.04
C LEU A 150 4.07 -8.52 -7.23
N PRO A 151 4.57 -9.29 -6.26
CA PRO A 151 3.94 -10.56 -5.91
C PRO A 151 2.63 -10.36 -5.17
N ASP A 152 2.60 -9.45 -4.19
CA ASP A 152 1.38 -9.04 -3.51
C ASP A 152 0.33 -8.46 -4.45
N GLN A 153 0.73 -7.56 -5.35
CA GLN A 153 -0.18 -6.99 -6.35
C GLN A 153 -0.73 -8.07 -7.29
N ASP A 154 0.14 -8.98 -7.75
CA ASP A 154 -0.21 -10.07 -8.66
C ASP A 154 -1.17 -11.05 -7.99
N ILE A 155 -0.90 -11.47 -6.75
CA ILE A 155 -1.74 -12.38 -5.97
C ILE A 155 -3.11 -11.76 -5.72
N ILE A 156 -3.16 -10.53 -5.18
CA ILE A 156 -4.43 -9.89 -4.83
C ILE A 156 -5.27 -9.63 -6.09
N THR A 157 -4.63 -9.15 -7.17
CA THR A 157 -5.34 -8.94 -8.44
C THR A 157 -5.87 -10.26 -9.01
N ALA A 158 -5.08 -11.34 -8.95
CA ALA A 158 -5.47 -12.61 -9.54
C ALA A 158 -6.59 -13.32 -8.79
N LEU A 159 -6.50 -13.37 -7.45
CA LEU A 159 -7.44 -14.10 -6.62
C LEU A 159 -8.69 -13.28 -6.30
N TYR A 160 -8.55 -11.97 -6.13
CA TYR A 160 -9.61 -11.10 -5.61
C TYR A 160 -9.99 -9.97 -6.56
N GLY A 161 -9.47 -9.93 -7.78
CA GLY A 161 -9.66 -8.83 -8.73
C GLY A 161 -11.11 -8.42 -8.99
N LYS A 162 -12.05 -9.38 -9.01
CA LYS A 162 -13.50 -9.10 -9.17
C LYS A 162 -14.14 -8.44 -7.95
N GLN A 163 -13.46 -8.45 -6.81
CA GLN A 163 -13.90 -7.91 -5.52
C GLN A 163 -13.09 -6.65 -5.18
N ILE A 164 -12.51 -5.98 -6.17
CA ILE A 164 -11.76 -4.73 -6.00
C ILE A 164 -12.60 -3.58 -6.54
N GLN A 165 -12.81 -2.58 -5.70
CA GLN A 165 -13.28 -1.26 -6.10
C GLN A 165 -12.09 -0.32 -6.26
N LEU A 166 -12.03 0.43 -7.37
CA LEU A 166 -10.96 1.38 -7.59
C LEU A 166 -11.22 2.72 -6.87
N ALA A 167 -10.18 3.22 -6.20
CA ALA A 167 -10.07 4.60 -5.72
C ALA A 167 -9.23 5.45 -6.69
N ASP A 168 -9.35 6.76 -6.59
CA ASP A 168 -8.59 7.69 -7.43
C ASP A 168 -7.11 7.68 -7.05
N SER A 169 -6.28 7.11 -7.92
CA SER A 169 -4.83 7.03 -7.73
C SER A 169 -4.15 8.39 -7.62
N TYR A 170 -4.69 9.44 -8.23
CA TYR A 170 -4.12 10.78 -8.12
C TYR A 170 -4.42 11.43 -6.78
N ARG A 171 -5.50 11.01 -6.11
CA ARG A 171 -5.85 11.48 -4.77
C ARG A 171 -5.21 10.61 -3.69
N TYR A 172 -5.27 9.30 -3.82
CA TYR A 172 -4.99 8.39 -2.70
C TYR A 172 -3.75 7.51 -2.87
N ASN A 173 -3.00 7.61 -3.97
CA ASN A 173 -1.79 6.80 -4.18
C ASN A 173 -0.88 7.41 -5.26
N LEU A 174 -0.54 8.69 -5.12
CA LEU A 174 0.20 9.43 -6.14
C LEU A 174 1.71 9.16 -6.01
N SER A 175 2.36 8.76 -7.11
CA SER A 175 3.81 8.64 -7.20
C SER A 175 4.40 9.61 -8.22
N ASP A 176 5.71 9.91 -8.13
CA ASP A 176 6.40 10.76 -9.13
C ASP A 176 6.23 10.22 -10.54
N ARG A 177 6.26 8.89 -10.70
CA ARG A 177 6.06 8.25 -12.00
C ARG A 177 4.68 8.57 -12.55
N ILE A 178 3.63 8.47 -11.73
CA ILE A 178 2.26 8.78 -12.15
C ILE A 178 2.12 10.26 -12.51
N LEU A 179 2.65 11.14 -11.67
CA LEU A 179 2.61 12.58 -11.91
C LEU A 179 3.35 12.96 -13.20
N ALA A 180 4.56 12.44 -13.40
CA ALA A 180 5.35 12.68 -14.61
C ALA A 180 4.66 12.14 -15.86
N MET A 181 4.09 10.94 -15.79
CA MET A 181 3.32 10.34 -16.89
C MET A 181 2.04 11.11 -17.24
N TYR A 182 1.39 11.72 -16.25
CA TYR A 182 0.25 12.60 -16.50
C TYR A 182 0.69 13.88 -17.18
N ASN A 183 1.68 14.58 -16.60
CA ASN A 183 2.16 15.86 -17.10
C ASN A 183 2.75 15.77 -18.52
N ALA A 184 3.46 14.68 -18.83
CA ALA A 184 3.97 14.43 -20.18
C ALA A 184 2.86 14.26 -21.24
N ARG A 185 1.65 13.87 -20.82
CA ARG A 185 0.50 13.69 -21.72
C ARG A 185 -0.43 14.90 -21.78
N HIS A 186 -0.37 15.77 -20.77
CA HIS A 186 -1.24 16.94 -20.64
C HIS A 186 -0.37 18.20 -20.52
N PRO A 187 0.38 18.57 -21.57
CA PRO A 187 1.30 19.72 -21.50
C PRO A 187 0.59 21.05 -21.21
N ASN A 188 -0.72 21.13 -21.51
CA ASN A 188 -1.55 22.31 -21.28
C ASN A 188 -2.30 22.28 -19.94
N GLU A 189 -2.23 21.19 -19.19
CA GLU A 189 -2.94 20.99 -17.92
C GLU A 189 -2.00 20.34 -16.91
N ILE A 190 -0.85 20.97 -16.69
CA ILE A 190 0.17 20.45 -15.78
C ILE A 190 -0.34 20.47 -14.35
N ARG A 191 -0.24 19.31 -13.68
CA ARG A 191 -0.40 19.20 -12.24
C ARG A 191 0.89 19.66 -11.57
N SER A 192 0.85 20.88 -11.05
CA SER A 192 1.92 21.49 -10.27
C SER A 192 1.98 20.89 -8.85
N ILE A 193 2.99 21.27 -8.07
CA ILE A 193 3.05 20.89 -6.66
C ILE A 193 1.89 21.48 -5.86
N ASP A 194 1.44 22.69 -6.19
CA ASP A 194 0.28 23.30 -5.53
C ASP A 194 -1.02 22.54 -5.86
N TRP A 195 -1.15 22.05 -7.10
CA TRP A 195 -2.24 21.13 -7.44
C TRP A 195 -2.18 19.88 -6.57
N VAL A 196 -1.00 19.28 -6.39
CA VAL A 196 -0.82 18.08 -5.53
C VAL A 196 -1.23 18.39 -4.10
N ARG A 197 -0.76 19.50 -3.51
CA ARG A 197 -1.15 19.94 -2.15
C ARG A 197 -2.66 20.01 -1.97
N GLN A 198 -3.39 20.49 -2.98
CA GLN A 198 -4.83 20.71 -2.89
C GLN A 198 -5.68 19.47 -3.21
N ASN A 199 -5.16 18.54 -4.01
CA ASN A 199 -5.97 17.46 -4.60
C ASN A 199 -5.50 16.05 -4.22
N THR A 200 -4.35 15.92 -3.57
CA THR A 200 -3.76 14.62 -3.20
C THR A 200 -3.78 14.47 -1.68
N SER A 201 -4.24 13.32 -1.20
CA SER A 201 -4.21 12.91 0.19
C SER A 201 -3.03 12.02 0.52
N VAL A 202 -2.61 11.12 -0.38
CA VAL A 202 -1.48 10.22 -0.13
C VAL A 202 -0.46 10.29 -1.26
N ILE A 203 0.78 10.57 -0.87
CA ILE A 203 1.97 10.42 -1.71
C ILE A 203 2.60 9.07 -1.39
N HIS A 204 2.94 8.33 -2.44
CA HIS A 204 3.58 7.01 -2.32
C HIS A 204 4.91 7.01 -3.08
N TYR A 205 6.01 6.84 -2.34
CA TYR A 205 7.37 6.81 -2.87
C TYR A 205 7.75 5.41 -3.34
N CYS A 206 6.99 4.86 -4.29
CA CYS A 206 7.12 3.46 -4.72
C CYS A 206 8.51 3.12 -5.26
N GLY A 207 8.98 1.89 -4.99
CA GLY A 207 10.22 1.36 -5.57
C GLY A 207 11.49 1.85 -4.87
N LYS A 208 12.61 1.92 -5.58
CA LYS A 208 13.94 2.12 -4.96
C LYS A 208 14.29 3.60 -4.66
N ASN A 209 13.67 4.53 -5.37
CA ASN A 209 13.91 5.98 -5.26
C ASN A 209 13.15 6.54 -4.05
N LYS A 210 13.84 6.64 -2.91
CA LYS A 210 13.23 7.05 -1.63
C LYS A 210 13.69 8.44 -1.21
N PRO A 211 12.81 9.29 -0.66
CA PRO A 211 13.15 10.67 -0.33
C PRO A 211 14.12 10.80 0.86
N TRP A 212 14.26 9.76 1.70
CA TRP A 212 15.27 9.68 2.76
C TRP A 212 16.65 9.18 2.29
N LYS A 213 16.82 8.87 1.00
CA LYS A 213 18.11 8.47 0.42
C LYS A 213 18.75 9.65 -0.30
N SER A 214 20.08 9.72 -0.26
CA SER A 214 20.84 10.66 -1.08
C SER A 214 20.55 10.40 -2.57
N GLY A 215 20.36 11.48 -3.33
CA GLY A 215 20.09 11.39 -4.77
C GLY A 215 18.65 11.04 -5.14
N TYR A 216 17.68 11.24 -4.25
CA TYR A 216 16.26 11.16 -4.63
C TYR A 216 15.96 12.07 -5.84
N VAL A 217 15.30 11.51 -6.85
CA VAL A 217 14.88 12.24 -8.06
C VAL A 217 13.36 12.25 -8.14
N GLY A 218 12.74 13.40 -7.93
CA GLY A 218 11.29 13.54 -7.97
C GLY A 218 10.85 14.91 -7.50
N LYS A 219 9.66 15.35 -7.94
CA LYS A 219 9.08 16.61 -7.47
C LYS A 219 8.39 16.41 -6.12
N LEU A 220 7.92 15.21 -5.83
CA LEU A 220 7.18 14.90 -4.60
C LEU A 220 8.08 14.81 -3.35
N GLY A 221 9.40 14.91 -3.50
CA GLY A 221 10.33 14.91 -2.37
C GLY A 221 10.15 16.10 -1.43
N ILE A 222 9.58 17.20 -1.92
CA ILE A 222 9.30 18.40 -1.10
C ILE A 222 8.43 18.07 0.11
N PHE A 223 7.44 17.18 -0.03
CA PHE A 223 6.53 16.81 1.05
C PHE A 223 7.22 16.03 2.18
N TYR A 224 8.23 15.23 1.86
CA TYR A 224 9.07 14.59 2.86
C TYR A 224 9.98 15.59 3.58
N GLN A 225 10.53 16.57 2.86
CA GLN A 225 11.34 17.63 3.49
C GLN A 225 10.49 18.50 4.44
N GLU A 226 9.30 18.90 4.02
CA GLU A 226 8.34 19.64 4.85
C GLU A 226 7.97 18.86 6.13
N LEU A 227 7.79 17.53 6.03
CA LEU A 227 7.56 16.66 7.19
C LEU A 227 8.75 16.70 8.17
N LEU A 228 9.98 16.55 7.67
CA LEU A 228 11.18 16.62 8.50
C LEU A 228 11.36 17.99 9.16
N GLU A 229 11.07 19.08 8.44
CA GLU A 229 11.11 20.43 9.00
C GLU A 229 10.09 20.60 10.13
N THR A 230 8.88 20.05 9.96
CA THR A 230 7.83 20.08 11.00
C THR A 230 8.25 19.30 12.24
N GLU A 231 8.82 18.10 12.07
CA GLU A 231 9.35 17.31 13.20
C GLU A 231 10.47 18.05 13.93
N ASN A 232 11.39 18.68 13.19
CA ASN A 232 12.51 19.42 13.78
C ASN A 232 12.03 20.68 14.54
N ASN A 233 11.03 21.38 14.02
CA ASN A 233 10.48 22.58 14.65
C ASN A 233 9.64 22.24 15.90
N ASN A 234 8.90 21.14 15.88
CA ASN A 234 8.13 20.65 17.04
C ASN A 234 9.03 19.95 18.09
N GLY A 235 10.24 19.53 17.71
CA GLY A 235 11.29 18.99 18.58
C GLY A 235 12.19 20.04 19.26
N GLY A 236 11.88 21.34 19.08
CA GLY A 236 12.62 22.49 19.63
C GLY A 236 12.42 22.76 21.13
N THR A 237 11.72 21.90 21.86
CA THR A 237 11.77 21.86 23.33
C THR A 237 12.75 20.78 23.76
N ARG A 238 14.02 21.16 23.90
CA ARG A 238 15.06 20.36 24.56
C ARG A 238 15.78 21.21 25.61
N THR A 239 15.65 20.81 26.87
CA THR A 239 16.76 20.45 27.77
C THR A 239 16.18 19.65 28.93
#